data_AF-E3N2W7-F1
#
_entry.id   AF-E3N2W7-F1
#
_cell.length_a   1.000
_cell.length_b   1.000
_cell.length_c   1.000
_cell.angle_alpha   90.00
_cell.angle_beta   90.00
_cell.angle_gamma   90.00
#
_symmetry.space_group_name_H-M   'P 1'
#
loop_
_entity.id
_entity.type
_entity.pdbx_description
1 polymer ?
#
loop_
_entity_poly.entity_id
_entity_poly.type
_entity_poly.pdbx_seq_one_letter_code
_entity_poly.pdbx_strand_id
1 'polypeptide(L)'
;MVETLEALAELKVAELIFEDKYKNLEFKLNEYQSNNIYEIIKEWNIKYENVKQITQKLDITDMVFKEVSGFPVGFLRVLGVPTSVQVFIGCVSLLFMATSLVALFENRSNCILSNPFRITKQSTRFLYYLFNCTLIIGYLIPTFCNIPEQESAKLFLLQTIPCPTEEFFYTEVFVWTIDKFWNNYIWVASGSIVLIILFQIIFYAICCVYYLYFSTAVIISPKTRKYQRSFFLGTVAQVVVPFIFYVIPLATVISFFHFDYYNQAFNNSIALFLSFHGFASSSIITLVHHPYRTFLIKVVTFNRGPGKSTFYFPVIIDCF
;
A
#
# COMPACT_ATOMS: atom_id res chain seq x y z
N MET A 1 6.43 6.82 16.54
CA MET A 1 5.08 6.64 15.97
C MET A 1 4.00 7.26 16.85
N VAL A 2 3.89 6.91 18.13
CA VAL A 2 3.02 7.64 19.09
C VAL A 2 3.50 9.08 19.26
N GLU A 3 4.80 9.29 19.48
CA GLU A 3 5.43 10.64 19.51
C GLU A 3 5.23 11.41 18.18
N THR A 4 5.09 10.69 17.08
CA THR A 4 4.90 11.27 15.73
C THR A 4 3.45 11.70 15.52
N LEU A 5 2.49 10.94 16.07
CA LEU A 5 1.07 11.27 16.09
C LEU A 5 0.76 12.39 17.09
N GLU A 6 1.45 12.42 18.24
CA GLU A 6 1.40 13.53 19.19
C GLU A 6 1.94 14.83 18.56
N ALA A 7 3.08 14.76 17.87
CA ALA A 7 3.61 15.91 17.13
C ALA A 7 2.64 16.40 16.04
N LEU A 8 1.98 15.50 15.31
CA LEU A 8 0.96 15.84 14.30
C LEU A 8 -0.31 16.45 14.91
N ALA A 9 -0.74 16.00 16.09
CA ALA A 9 -1.87 16.57 16.81
C ALA A 9 -1.55 17.96 17.37
N GLU A 10 -0.35 18.15 17.94
CA GLU A 10 0.14 19.46 18.37
C GLU A 10 0.29 20.44 17.20
N LEU A 11 0.69 19.96 16.02
CA LEU A 11 0.75 20.74 14.78
C LEU A 11 -0.63 21.21 14.29
N LYS A 12 -1.65 20.34 14.32
CA LYS A 12 -3.02 20.68 13.92
C LYS A 12 -3.65 21.71 14.86
N VAL A 13 -3.35 21.60 16.16
CA VAL A 13 -3.78 22.56 17.18
C VAL A 13 -3.08 23.91 16.99
N ALA A 14 -1.77 23.92 16.67
CA ALA A 14 -1.04 25.15 16.37
C ALA A 14 -1.55 25.86 15.11
N GLU A 15 -1.91 25.12 14.06
CA GLU A 15 -2.51 25.65 12.82
C GLU A 15 -3.88 26.30 13.07
N LEU A 16 -4.74 25.66 13.87
CA LEU A 16 -6.05 26.20 14.26
C LEU A 16 -5.94 27.45 15.16
N ILE A 17 -4.98 27.46 16.10
CA ILE A 17 -4.70 28.63 16.94
C ILE A 17 -4.17 29.79 16.09
N PHE A 18 -3.42 29.52 15.02
CA PHE A 18 -2.88 30.54 14.13
C PHE A 18 -3.97 31.20 13.27
N GLU A 19 -4.87 30.41 12.67
CA GLU A 19 -6.05 30.93 11.94
C GLU A 19 -6.96 31.78 12.84
N ASP A 20 -7.26 31.32 14.05
CA ASP A 20 -8.16 32.04 14.97
C ASP A 20 -7.54 33.36 15.49
N LYS A 21 -6.25 33.36 15.79
CA LYS A 21 -5.56 34.50 16.42
C LYS A 21 -5.19 35.62 15.44
N TYR A 22 -4.92 35.31 14.17
CA TYR A 22 -4.42 36.30 13.20
C TYR A 22 -5.44 36.77 12.15
N LYS A 23 -6.56 36.06 11.96
CA LYS A 23 -7.65 36.51 11.07
C LYS A 23 -8.38 37.75 11.60
N ASN A 24 -8.24 38.04 12.90
CA ASN A 24 -8.79 39.24 13.56
C ASN A 24 -7.81 40.42 13.66
N LEU A 25 -6.59 40.30 13.12
CA LEU A 25 -5.50 41.28 13.29
C LEU A 25 -5.29 42.21 12.09
N GLU A 26 -6.29 42.33 11.20
CA GLU A 26 -6.21 43.10 9.96
C GLU A 26 -6.22 44.63 10.13
N PHE A 27 -5.93 45.18 11.32
CA PHE A 27 -5.90 46.63 11.51
C PHE A 27 -4.78 47.14 12.42
N LYS A 28 -3.88 47.92 11.79
CA LYS A 28 -2.81 48.79 12.34
C LYS A 28 -1.70 48.09 13.12
N LEU A 29 -0.64 47.70 12.42
CA LEU A 29 0.65 47.37 13.01
C LEU A 29 1.62 48.56 12.86
N ASN A 30 2.24 48.96 13.97
CA ASN A 30 3.30 49.96 14.00
C ASN A 30 4.63 49.29 13.61
N GLU A 31 5.62 50.05 13.13
CA GLU A 31 6.91 49.55 12.60
C GLU A 31 7.64 48.55 13.53
N TYR A 32 7.55 48.75 14.84
CA TYR A 32 8.09 47.82 15.85
C TYR A 32 7.36 46.46 15.91
N GLN A 33 6.02 46.46 15.80
CA GLN A 33 5.24 45.22 15.80
C GLN A 33 5.37 44.47 14.46
N SER A 34 5.55 45.21 13.36
CA SER A 34 5.87 44.63 12.05
C SER A 34 7.19 43.85 12.09
N ASN A 35 8.25 44.42 12.66
CA ASN A 35 9.55 43.74 12.79
C ASN A 35 9.48 42.50 13.69
N ASN A 36 8.70 42.54 14.77
CA ASN A 36 8.54 41.39 15.65
C ASN A 36 7.73 40.26 14.98
N ILE A 37 6.69 40.61 14.20
CA ILE A 37 5.96 39.66 13.37
C ILE A 37 6.86 39.13 12.25
N TYR A 38 7.72 39.96 11.66
CA TYR A 38 8.65 39.54 10.61
C TYR A 38 9.68 38.54 11.14
N GLU A 39 10.23 38.74 12.34
CA GLU A 39 11.14 37.79 12.99
C GLU A 39 10.41 36.51 13.43
N ILE A 40 9.17 36.60 13.93
CA ILE A 40 8.34 35.40 14.22
C ILE A 40 8.03 34.64 12.94
N ILE A 41 7.64 35.32 11.86
CA ILE A 41 7.40 34.70 10.54
C ILE A 41 8.69 34.06 10.06
N LYS A 42 9.85 34.72 10.16
CA LYS A 42 11.14 34.19 9.74
C LYS A 42 11.57 32.96 10.54
N GLU A 43 11.40 32.97 11.85
CA GLU A 43 11.67 31.83 12.74
C GLU A 43 10.70 30.67 12.47
N TRP A 44 9.42 30.97 12.22
CA TRP A 44 8.40 29.99 11.83
C TRP A 44 8.57 29.49 10.40
N ASN A 45 9.09 30.30 9.47
CA ASN A 45 9.40 29.89 8.10
C ASN A 45 10.60 28.95 8.09
N ILE A 46 11.60 29.19 8.95
CA ILE A 46 12.72 28.25 9.18
C ILE A 46 12.18 26.95 9.81
N LYS A 47 11.25 27.03 10.77
CA LYS A 47 10.63 25.83 11.36
C LYS A 47 9.72 25.10 10.36
N TYR A 48 9.01 25.82 9.50
CA TYR A 48 8.15 25.31 8.43
C TYR A 48 8.96 24.71 7.28
N GLU A 49 10.09 25.31 6.88
CA GLU A 49 11.05 24.72 5.95
C GLU A 49 11.63 23.43 6.52
N ASN A 50 11.97 23.40 7.81
CA ASN A 50 12.42 22.19 8.47
C ASN A 50 11.32 21.13 8.52
N VAL A 51 10.06 21.50 8.77
CA VAL A 51 8.90 20.59 8.74
C VAL A 51 8.58 20.14 7.31
N LYS A 52 8.72 21.00 6.30
CA LYS A 52 8.57 20.68 4.89
C LYS A 52 9.68 19.75 4.43
N GLN A 53 10.93 19.96 4.88
CA GLN A 53 12.04 19.04 4.67
C GLN A 53 11.85 17.70 5.40
N ILE A 54 11.31 17.70 6.63
CA ILE A 54 11.06 16.47 7.39
C ILE A 54 9.90 15.70 6.76
N THR A 55 8.82 16.39 6.36
CA THR A 55 7.70 15.82 5.61
C THR A 55 8.17 15.31 4.25
N GLN A 56 8.99 16.05 3.49
CA GLN A 56 9.61 15.59 2.24
C GLN A 56 10.59 14.41 2.43
N LYS A 57 11.29 14.36 3.56
CA LYS A 57 12.16 13.22 3.92
C LYS A 57 11.37 11.99 4.38
N LEU A 58 10.13 12.19 4.85
CA LEU A 58 9.18 11.14 5.23
C LEU A 58 8.26 10.73 4.09
N ASP A 59 8.09 11.60 3.09
CA ASP A 59 7.36 11.31 1.86
C ASP A 59 8.09 10.20 1.13
N ILE A 60 7.33 9.21 0.65
CA ILE A 60 7.89 7.98 0.07
C ILE A 60 7.94 8.10 -1.47
N THR A 61 7.15 9.01 -2.06
CA THR A 61 7.09 9.36 -3.49
C THR A 61 6.21 10.62 -3.65
N ASP A 62 6.63 11.61 -4.43
CA ASP A 62 5.73 12.68 -4.89
C ASP A 62 4.98 12.16 -6.12
N MET A 63 3.76 11.67 -5.90
CA MET A 63 2.95 11.01 -6.91
C MET A 63 1.82 11.91 -7.39
N VAL A 64 1.77 12.18 -8.68
CA VAL A 64 0.70 12.91 -9.35
C VAL A 64 -0.24 11.88 -9.97
N PHE A 65 -1.28 11.51 -9.22
CA PHE A 65 -2.22 10.46 -9.64
C PHE A 65 -2.95 10.81 -10.94
N LYS A 66 -3.28 12.09 -11.19
CA LYS A 66 -4.08 12.54 -12.35
C LYS A 66 -3.45 12.17 -13.70
N GLU A 67 -2.12 12.16 -13.77
CA GLU A 67 -1.38 11.94 -15.02
C GLU A 67 -0.36 10.80 -14.91
N VAL A 68 -0.53 9.92 -13.91
CA VAL A 68 0.34 8.77 -13.62
C VAL A 68 1.82 9.15 -13.73
N SER A 69 2.17 10.25 -13.05
CA SER A 69 3.52 10.79 -13.06
C SER A 69 4.01 11.03 -11.64
N GLY A 70 5.32 11.17 -11.47
CA GLY A 70 5.91 11.41 -10.17
C GLY A 70 7.37 11.00 -10.10
N PHE A 71 7.95 11.12 -8.92
CA PHE A 71 9.33 10.70 -8.68
C PHE A 71 9.49 10.03 -7.32
N PRO A 72 10.32 8.97 -7.24
CA PRO A 72 10.63 8.32 -5.98
C PRO A 72 11.58 9.20 -5.17
N VAL A 73 11.52 9.07 -3.85
CA VAL A 73 12.44 9.76 -2.92
C VAL A 73 13.17 8.78 -2.00
N GLY A 74 13.08 7.47 -2.32
CA GLY A 74 13.67 6.40 -1.53
C GLY A 74 15.12 6.06 -1.86
N PHE A 75 15.65 5.07 -1.13
CA PHE A 75 17.03 4.61 -1.24
C PHE A 75 17.46 4.19 -2.65
N LEU A 76 16.56 3.60 -3.44
CA LEU A 76 16.86 3.21 -4.82
C LEU A 76 17.21 4.39 -5.72
N ARG A 77 16.64 5.57 -5.46
CA ARG A 77 17.04 6.81 -6.15
C ARG A 77 18.44 7.24 -5.77
N VAL A 78 18.83 7.13 -4.50
CA VAL A 78 20.20 7.42 -4.04
C VAL A 78 21.22 6.51 -4.72
N LEU A 79 20.84 5.26 -5.00
CA LEU A 79 21.65 4.31 -5.76
C LEU A 79 21.66 4.57 -7.28
N GLY A 80 20.95 5.58 -7.77
CA GLY A 80 20.87 5.91 -9.20
C GLY A 80 20.03 4.93 -10.02
N VAL A 81 19.12 4.17 -9.39
CA VAL A 81 18.20 3.29 -10.14
C VAL A 81 17.20 4.15 -10.92
N PRO A 82 17.02 3.95 -12.24
CA PRO A 82 16.08 4.73 -13.03
C PRO A 82 14.65 4.67 -12.48
N THR A 83 13.94 5.79 -12.48
CA THR A 83 12.57 5.87 -11.94
C THR A 83 11.61 4.89 -12.61
N SER A 84 11.71 4.70 -13.94
CA SER A 84 10.88 3.73 -14.68
C SER A 84 11.01 2.30 -14.14
N VAL A 85 12.23 1.89 -13.79
CA VAL A 85 12.50 0.57 -13.18
C VAL A 85 11.88 0.48 -11.79
N GLN A 86 11.98 1.55 -10.98
CA GLN A 86 11.37 1.59 -9.66
C GLN A 86 9.83 1.49 -9.73
N VAL A 87 9.20 2.19 -10.66
CA VAL A 87 7.75 2.13 -10.89
C VAL A 87 7.33 0.73 -11.33
N PHE A 88 8.06 0.12 -12.27
CA PHE A 88 7.81 -1.25 -12.72
C PHE A 88 7.85 -2.25 -11.55
N ILE A 89 8.92 -2.21 -10.75
CA ILE A 89 9.10 -3.07 -9.57
C ILE A 89 7.97 -2.83 -8.56
N GLY A 90 7.60 -1.57 -8.31
CA GLY A 90 6.52 -1.21 -7.39
C GLY A 90 5.17 -1.79 -7.82
N CYS A 91 4.79 -1.62 -9.10
CA CYS A 91 3.56 -2.15 -9.66
C CYS A 91 3.51 -3.69 -9.61
N VAL A 92 4.59 -4.35 -10.02
CA VAL A 92 4.69 -5.82 -9.95
C VAL A 92 4.57 -6.31 -8.51
N SER A 93 5.27 -5.67 -7.58
CA SER A 93 5.26 -6.05 -6.15
C SER A 93 3.86 -5.94 -5.54
N LEU A 94 3.12 -4.87 -5.85
CA LEU A 94 1.76 -4.67 -5.36
C LEU A 94 0.81 -5.77 -5.85
N LEU A 95 0.91 -6.15 -7.13
CA LEU A 95 0.05 -7.18 -7.70
C LEU A 95 0.46 -8.58 -7.26
N PHE A 96 1.76 -8.86 -7.11
CA PHE A 96 2.23 -10.13 -6.56
C PHE A 96 1.82 -10.31 -5.10
N MET A 97 1.81 -9.22 -4.32
CA MET A 97 1.23 -9.25 -2.99
C MET A 97 -0.26 -9.63 -3.05
N ALA A 98 -1.04 -9.07 -3.98
CA ALA A 98 -2.43 -9.48 -4.17
C ALA A 98 -2.57 -10.95 -4.60
N THR A 99 -1.69 -11.47 -5.47
CA THR A 99 -1.62 -12.90 -5.82
C THR A 99 -1.26 -13.78 -4.61
N SER A 100 -0.43 -13.29 -3.68
CA SER A 100 -0.13 -14.02 -2.45
C SER A 100 -1.38 -14.25 -1.57
N LEU A 101 -2.37 -13.35 -1.64
CA LEU A 101 -3.66 -13.53 -0.98
C LEU A 101 -4.50 -14.62 -1.63
N VAL A 102 -4.46 -14.72 -2.97
CA VAL A 102 -5.05 -15.85 -3.70
C VAL A 102 -4.41 -17.14 -3.21
N ALA A 103 -3.07 -17.19 -3.13
CA ALA A 103 -2.35 -18.37 -2.70
C ALA A 103 -2.69 -18.79 -1.26
N LEU A 104 -2.85 -17.80 -0.39
CA LEU A 104 -3.29 -18.00 0.98
C LEU A 104 -4.67 -18.64 1.05
N PHE A 105 -5.68 -18.12 0.34
CA PHE A 105 -7.04 -18.69 0.34
C PHE A 105 -7.12 -20.04 -0.39
N GLU A 106 -6.40 -20.20 -1.51
CA GLU A 106 -6.28 -21.47 -2.23
C GLU A 106 -5.78 -22.56 -1.29
N ASN A 107 -4.67 -22.31 -0.60
CA ASN A 107 -4.11 -23.24 0.38
C ASN A 107 -5.12 -23.58 1.50
N ARG A 108 -5.84 -22.58 2.04
CA ARG A 108 -6.90 -22.86 3.03
C ARG A 108 -7.98 -23.77 2.48
N SER A 109 -8.43 -23.51 1.26
CA SER A 109 -9.41 -24.36 0.58
C SER A 109 -8.85 -25.77 0.31
N ASN A 110 -7.54 -25.88 0.05
CA ASN A 110 -6.85 -27.12 -0.26
C ASN A 110 -6.68 -28.03 0.98
N CYS A 111 -6.60 -27.43 2.17
CA CYS A 111 -6.54 -28.13 3.46
C CYS A 111 -7.88 -28.80 3.86
N ILE A 112 -9.00 -28.44 3.22
CA ILE A 112 -10.32 -29.00 3.51
C ILE A 112 -10.51 -30.24 2.64
N LEU A 113 -10.30 -31.43 3.19
CA LEU A 113 -10.29 -32.69 2.42
C LEU A 113 -11.59 -32.96 1.63
N SER A 114 -12.73 -32.49 2.13
CA SER A 114 -14.05 -32.65 1.49
C SER A 114 -14.32 -31.68 0.35
N ASN A 115 -13.43 -30.72 0.09
CA ASN A 115 -13.52 -29.81 -1.05
C ASN A 115 -13.12 -30.55 -2.34
N PRO A 116 -13.96 -30.60 -3.39
CA PRO A 116 -13.62 -31.20 -4.66
C PRO A 116 -12.73 -30.29 -5.54
N PHE A 117 -12.70 -28.97 -5.28
CA PHE A 117 -11.93 -27.99 -6.07
C PHE A 117 -10.45 -27.89 -5.66
N ARG A 118 -9.95 -28.91 -4.98
CA ARG A 118 -8.59 -28.96 -4.45
C ARG A 118 -7.59 -29.17 -5.57
N ILE A 119 -6.54 -28.35 -5.59
CA ILE A 119 -5.40 -28.57 -6.47
C ILE A 119 -4.39 -29.43 -5.71
N THR A 120 -4.43 -30.73 -5.94
CA THR A 120 -3.59 -31.70 -5.19
C THR A 120 -2.18 -31.84 -5.77
N LYS A 121 -2.02 -31.68 -7.09
CA LYS A 121 -0.74 -31.84 -7.76
C LYS A 121 0.09 -30.56 -7.66
N GLN A 122 1.30 -30.69 -7.13
CA GLN A 122 2.21 -29.55 -6.98
C GLN A 122 2.58 -28.89 -8.31
N SER A 123 2.73 -29.68 -9.38
CA SER A 123 3.00 -29.15 -10.73
C SER A 123 1.85 -28.27 -11.23
N THR A 124 0.59 -28.67 -11.00
CA THR A 124 -0.58 -27.87 -11.37
C THR A 124 -0.66 -26.57 -10.58
N ARG A 125 -0.36 -26.60 -9.27
CA ARG A 125 -0.29 -25.39 -8.44
C ARG A 125 0.80 -24.44 -8.91
N PHE A 126 1.98 -24.97 -9.22
CA PHE A 126 3.09 -24.18 -9.76
C PHE A 126 2.70 -23.50 -11.07
N LEU A 127 2.12 -24.24 -12.02
CA LEU A 127 1.68 -23.69 -13.30
C LEU A 127 0.57 -22.64 -13.13
N TYR A 128 -0.34 -22.85 -12.18
CA TYR A 128 -1.40 -21.89 -11.85
C TYR A 128 -0.85 -20.55 -11.34
N TYR A 129 0.11 -20.58 -10.41
CA TYR A 129 0.74 -19.34 -9.93
C TYR A 129 1.65 -18.70 -10.98
N LEU A 130 2.39 -19.52 -11.74
CA LEU A 130 3.22 -19.04 -12.85
C LEU A 130 2.37 -18.30 -13.90
N PHE A 131 1.20 -18.83 -14.23
CA PHE A 131 0.26 -18.18 -15.14
C PHE A 131 -0.20 -16.81 -14.60
N ASN A 132 -0.62 -16.74 -13.33
CA ASN A 132 -1.02 -15.47 -12.71
C ASN A 132 0.13 -14.44 -12.74
N CYS A 133 1.35 -14.83 -12.37
CA CYS A 133 2.52 -13.95 -12.41
C CYS A 133 2.87 -13.49 -13.84
N THR A 134 2.74 -14.39 -14.81
CA THR A 134 3.02 -14.09 -16.22
C THR A 134 2.01 -13.11 -16.80
N LEU A 135 0.73 -13.23 -16.43
CA LEU A 135 -0.29 -12.25 -16.81
C LEU A 135 0.00 -10.86 -16.25
N ILE A 136 0.39 -10.78 -14.97
CA ILE A 136 0.73 -9.52 -14.30
C ILE A 136 1.92 -8.83 -14.97
N ILE A 137 3.00 -9.56 -15.24
CA ILE A 137 4.16 -8.99 -15.93
C ILE A 137 3.81 -8.65 -17.38
N GLY A 138 3.09 -9.56 -18.06
CA GLY A 138 2.76 -9.46 -19.47
C GLY A 138 1.94 -8.23 -19.83
N TYR A 139 0.97 -7.83 -18.99
CA TYR A 139 0.17 -6.63 -19.28
C TYR A 139 0.95 -5.33 -19.02
N LEU A 140 1.94 -5.34 -18.13
CA LEU A 140 2.77 -4.15 -17.88
C LEU A 140 3.76 -3.91 -19.02
N ILE A 141 4.37 -4.95 -19.58
CA ILE A 141 5.44 -4.84 -20.60
C ILE A 141 5.09 -3.85 -21.73
N PRO A 142 3.93 -3.94 -22.42
CA PRO A 142 3.61 -3.02 -23.51
C PRO A 142 3.67 -1.54 -23.11
N THR A 143 3.23 -1.21 -21.89
CA THR A 143 3.20 0.18 -21.41
C THR A 143 4.59 0.72 -21.11
N PHE A 144 5.51 -0.15 -20.66
CA PHE A 144 6.91 0.22 -20.42
C PHE A 144 7.75 0.22 -21.71
N CYS A 145 7.35 -0.53 -22.74
CA CYS A 145 7.95 -0.44 -24.07
C CYS A 145 7.55 0.83 -24.84
N ASN A 146 6.46 1.49 -24.44
CA ASN A 146 5.91 2.68 -25.09
C ASN A 146 5.91 3.90 -24.17
N ILE A 147 6.93 4.01 -23.31
CA ILE A 147 7.14 5.20 -22.47
C ILE A 147 7.40 6.40 -23.38
N PRO A 148 6.70 7.54 -23.18
CA PRO A 148 6.91 8.73 -23.98
C PRO A 148 8.27 9.37 -23.69
N GLU A 149 8.77 10.15 -24.67
CA GLU A 149 9.94 11.01 -24.47
C GLU A 149 9.68 11.97 -23.31
N GLN A 150 10.55 11.96 -22.29
CA GLN A 150 10.20 12.54 -20.98
C GLN A 150 10.14 14.07 -21.00
N GLU A 151 10.96 14.74 -21.81
CA GLU A 151 10.94 16.21 -21.92
C GLU A 151 9.63 16.72 -22.50
N SER A 152 9.16 16.12 -23.60
CA SER A 152 7.89 16.49 -24.23
C SER A 152 6.70 16.13 -23.35
N ALA A 153 6.76 15.00 -22.65
CA ALA A 153 5.73 14.59 -21.70
C ALA A 153 5.61 15.56 -20.51
N LYS A 154 6.73 16.03 -19.95
CA LYS A 154 6.71 17.05 -18.88
C LYS A 154 6.11 18.38 -19.36
N LEU A 155 6.43 18.82 -20.58
CA LEU A 155 5.83 20.02 -21.16
C LEU A 155 4.31 19.89 -21.32
N PHE A 156 3.83 18.69 -21.71
CA PHE A 156 2.40 18.39 -21.75
C PHE A 156 1.76 18.47 -20.36
N LEU A 157 2.42 17.93 -19.32
CA LEU A 157 1.91 18.03 -17.94
C LEU A 157 1.75 19.47 -17.45
N LEU A 158 2.63 20.39 -17.84
CA LEU A 158 2.53 21.81 -17.48
C LEU A 158 1.28 22.49 -18.08
N GLN A 159 0.73 21.95 -19.17
CA GLN A 159 -0.54 22.43 -19.72
C GLN A 159 -1.74 22.01 -18.86
N THR A 160 -1.64 20.84 -18.22
CA THR A 160 -2.70 20.29 -17.35
C THR A 160 -2.58 20.75 -15.90
N ILE A 161 -1.36 20.94 -15.41
CA ILE A 161 -1.04 21.36 -14.04
C ILE A 161 -0.27 22.68 -14.14
N PRO A 162 -0.95 23.84 -14.18
CA PRO A 162 -0.33 25.12 -14.49
C PRO A 162 0.65 25.62 -13.41
N CYS A 163 0.52 25.13 -12.17
CA CYS A 163 1.41 25.47 -11.05
C CYS A 163 1.87 24.20 -10.33
N PRO A 164 2.85 23.44 -10.89
CA PRO A 164 3.44 22.32 -10.17
C PRO A 164 4.31 22.84 -9.01
N THR A 165 4.67 21.94 -8.10
CA THR A 165 5.65 22.27 -7.07
C THR A 165 7.05 22.43 -7.67
N GLU A 166 7.95 23.14 -6.98
CA GLU A 166 9.28 23.44 -7.53
C GLU A 166 10.06 22.16 -7.86
N GLU A 167 9.84 21.08 -7.11
CA GLU A 167 10.45 19.76 -7.29
C GLU A 167 10.26 19.23 -8.70
N PHE A 168 9.16 19.59 -9.37
CA PHE A 168 8.89 19.18 -10.74
C PHE A 168 10.02 19.56 -11.72
N PHE A 169 10.69 20.69 -11.48
CA PHE A 169 11.69 21.24 -12.40
C PHE A 169 13.11 20.70 -12.18
N TYR A 170 13.46 20.34 -10.95
CA TYR A 170 14.82 19.88 -10.62
C TYR A 170 14.91 18.38 -10.32
N THR A 171 13.78 17.67 -10.32
CA THR A 171 13.77 16.20 -10.15
C THR A 171 13.49 15.48 -11.47
N GLU A 172 13.91 14.21 -11.51
CA GLU A 172 13.58 13.28 -12.59
C GLU A 172 12.13 12.78 -12.45
N VAL A 173 11.17 13.69 -12.64
CA VAL A 173 9.75 13.34 -12.77
C VAL A 173 9.60 12.35 -13.91
N PHE A 174 9.05 11.18 -13.62
CA PHE A 174 8.71 10.18 -14.60
C PHE A 174 7.25 10.33 -14.99
N VAL A 175 6.98 10.36 -16.29
CA VAL A 175 5.63 10.35 -16.85
C VAL A 175 5.42 9.00 -17.51
N TRP A 176 4.49 8.20 -16.98
CA TRP A 176 4.27 6.84 -17.49
C TRP A 176 3.60 6.86 -18.86
N THR A 177 2.55 7.66 -19.05
CA THR A 177 1.92 7.86 -20.37
C THR A 177 1.19 9.20 -20.45
N ILE A 178 1.23 9.82 -21.62
CA ILE A 178 0.39 10.97 -22.01
C ILE A 178 -0.61 10.60 -23.11
N ASP A 179 -0.43 9.42 -23.72
CA ASP A 179 -1.29 8.94 -24.77
C ASP A 179 -2.58 8.35 -24.19
N LYS A 180 -3.71 8.74 -24.76
CA LYS A 180 -5.04 8.35 -24.29
C LYS A 180 -5.29 6.85 -24.45
N PHE A 181 -4.76 6.23 -25.49
CA PHE A 181 -4.93 4.79 -25.70
C PHE A 181 -4.18 4.01 -24.61
N TRP A 182 -2.92 4.33 -24.34
CA TRP A 182 -2.12 3.68 -23.30
C TRP A 182 -2.65 3.96 -21.89
N ASN A 183 -3.14 5.17 -21.62
CA ASN A 183 -3.81 5.49 -20.35
C ASN A 183 -5.04 4.61 -20.14
N ASN A 184 -5.94 4.53 -21.13
CA ASN A 184 -7.12 3.66 -21.07
C ASN A 184 -6.74 2.18 -20.93
N TYR A 185 -5.70 1.73 -21.65
CA TYR A 185 -5.18 0.37 -21.55
C TYR A 185 -4.74 0.06 -20.11
N ILE A 186 -3.95 0.93 -19.47
CA ILE A 186 -3.48 0.75 -18.10
C ILE A 186 -4.66 0.60 -17.14
N TRP A 187 -5.66 1.48 -17.23
CA TRP A 187 -6.84 1.44 -16.36
C TRP A 187 -7.67 0.17 -16.56
N VAL A 188 -8.01 -0.16 -17.80
CA VAL A 188 -8.84 -1.33 -18.13
C VAL A 188 -8.11 -2.62 -17.80
N ALA A 189 -6.83 -2.74 -18.17
CA ALA A 189 -6.04 -3.94 -17.90
C ALA A 189 -5.81 -4.13 -16.39
N SER A 190 -5.42 -3.08 -15.67
CA SER A 190 -5.22 -3.16 -14.21
C SER A 190 -6.52 -3.49 -13.49
N GLY A 191 -7.63 -2.85 -13.88
CA GLY A 191 -8.96 -3.18 -13.35
C GLY A 191 -9.35 -4.63 -13.60
N SER A 192 -9.10 -5.14 -14.81
CA SER A 192 -9.38 -6.54 -15.19
C SER A 192 -8.55 -7.53 -14.36
N ILE A 193 -7.25 -7.27 -14.18
CA ILE A 193 -6.36 -8.10 -13.36
C ILE A 193 -6.82 -8.11 -11.90
N VAL A 194 -7.17 -6.95 -11.34
CA VAL A 194 -7.70 -6.85 -9.96
C VAL A 194 -9.00 -7.64 -9.83
N LEU A 195 -9.92 -7.54 -10.79
CA LEU A 195 -11.17 -8.32 -10.79
C LEU A 195 -10.92 -9.83 -10.87
N ILE A 196 -9.96 -10.28 -11.69
CA ILE A 196 -9.55 -11.69 -11.78
C ILE A 196 -8.98 -12.18 -10.44
N ILE A 197 -8.15 -11.39 -9.78
CA ILE A 197 -7.59 -11.72 -8.46
C ILE A 197 -8.70 -11.78 -7.41
N LEU A 198 -9.59 -10.78 -7.37
CA LEU A 198 -10.72 -10.74 -6.43
C LEU A 198 -11.65 -11.93 -6.64
N PHE A 199 -11.95 -12.28 -7.89
CA PHE A 199 -12.76 -13.44 -8.22
C PHE A 199 -12.15 -14.74 -7.65
N GLN A 200 -10.83 -14.93 -7.81
CA GLN A 200 -10.13 -16.09 -7.27
C GLN A 200 -10.18 -16.13 -5.74
N ILE A 201 -9.94 -15.00 -5.07
CA ILE A 201 -10.04 -14.88 -3.60
C ILE A 201 -11.45 -15.24 -3.13
N ILE A 202 -12.48 -14.64 -3.75
CA ILE A 202 -13.89 -14.86 -3.41
C ILE A 202 -14.27 -16.31 -3.63
N PHE A 203 -13.87 -16.91 -4.76
CA PHE A 203 -14.12 -18.32 -5.07
C PHE A 203 -13.60 -19.23 -3.95
N TYR A 204 -12.32 -19.12 -3.59
CA TYR A 204 -11.73 -19.95 -2.54
C TYR A 204 -12.30 -19.66 -1.15
N ALA A 205 -12.63 -18.39 -0.86
CA ALA A 205 -13.31 -18.03 0.38
C ALA A 205 -14.71 -18.67 0.48
N ILE A 206 -15.49 -18.68 -0.60
CA ILE A 206 -16.79 -19.35 -0.68
C ILE A 206 -16.62 -20.85 -0.47
N CYS A 207 -15.63 -21.49 -1.11
CA CYS A 207 -15.33 -22.91 -0.86
C CYS A 207 -15.03 -23.15 0.63
N CYS A 208 -14.20 -22.32 1.26
CA CYS A 208 -13.90 -22.45 2.68
C CYS A 208 -15.16 -22.32 3.54
N VAL A 209 -15.99 -21.31 3.30
CA VAL A 209 -17.25 -21.10 4.04
C VAL A 209 -18.19 -22.30 3.87
N TYR A 210 -18.43 -22.72 2.63
CA TYR A 210 -19.35 -23.82 2.33
C TYR A 210 -18.92 -25.12 3.01
N TYR A 211 -17.67 -25.56 2.81
CA TYR A 211 -17.21 -26.84 3.35
C TYR A 211 -16.91 -26.81 4.86
N LEU A 212 -16.53 -25.66 5.44
CA LEU A 212 -16.32 -25.56 6.89
C LEU A 212 -17.61 -25.40 7.69
N TYR A 213 -18.66 -24.77 7.14
CA TYR A 213 -19.86 -24.44 7.91
C TYR A 213 -21.08 -25.27 7.51
N PHE A 214 -21.33 -25.44 6.21
CA PHE A 214 -22.58 -26.00 5.71
C PHE A 214 -22.49 -27.46 5.28
N SER A 215 -21.35 -27.89 4.75
CA SER A 215 -21.19 -29.27 4.29
C SER A 215 -21.39 -30.28 5.43
N THR A 216 -22.17 -31.31 5.14
CA THR A 216 -22.39 -32.50 5.99
C THR A 216 -21.36 -33.60 5.71
N ALA A 217 -20.65 -33.53 4.58
CA ALA A 217 -19.59 -34.46 4.18
C ALA A 217 -18.26 -34.14 4.89
N VAL A 218 -18.30 -34.07 6.22
CA VAL A 218 -17.12 -33.73 7.04
C VAL A 218 -16.36 -35.02 7.38
N ILE A 219 -15.13 -35.13 6.88
CA ILE A 219 -14.27 -36.31 7.06
C ILE A 219 -13.35 -36.16 8.31
N ILE A 220 -13.40 -35.00 8.98
CA ILE A 220 -12.51 -34.64 10.10
C ILE A 220 -13.23 -34.56 11.44
N SER A 221 -12.48 -34.70 12.53
CA SER A 221 -13.02 -34.58 13.88
C SER A 221 -13.63 -33.18 14.16
N PRO A 222 -14.62 -33.06 15.07
CA PRO A 222 -15.18 -31.77 15.48
C PRO A 222 -14.12 -30.79 16.02
N LYS A 223 -13.10 -31.31 16.71
CA LYS A 223 -11.97 -30.53 17.23
C LYS A 223 -11.14 -29.93 16.10
N THR A 224 -10.77 -30.73 15.10
CA THR A 224 -10.04 -30.26 13.91
C THR A 224 -10.85 -29.23 13.14
N ARG A 225 -12.16 -29.45 12.95
CA ARG A 225 -13.06 -28.49 12.28
C ARG A 225 -13.13 -27.16 13.02
N LYS A 226 -13.16 -27.17 14.36
CA LYS A 226 -13.10 -25.95 15.17
C LYS A 226 -11.81 -25.16 14.94
N TYR A 227 -10.65 -25.85 14.88
CA TYR A 227 -9.38 -25.20 14.57
C TYR A 227 -9.36 -24.61 13.15
N GLN A 228 -9.83 -25.35 12.14
CA GLN A 228 -9.90 -24.85 10.76
C GLN A 228 -10.82 -23.63 10.59
N ARG A 229 -11.92 -23.55 11.35
CA ARG A 229 -12.77 -22.35 11.39
C ARG A 229 -12.06 -21.14 12.03
N SER A 230 -11.38 -21.34 13.15
CA SER A 230 -10.67 -20.26 13.87
C SER A 230 -9.50 -19.70 13.06
N PHE A 231 -8.52 -20.55 12.70
CA PHE A 231 -8.26 -20.83 11.29
C PHE A 231 -8.52 -19.73 10.25
N PHE A 232 -9.55 -20.05 9.46
CA PHE A 232 -10.11 -19.26 8.39
C PHE A 232 -10.57 -17.86 8.82
N LEU A 233 -11.23 -17.71 9.97
CA LEU A 233 -11.62 -16.39 10.48
C LEU A 233 -10.41 -15.47 10.68
N GLY A 234 -9.30 -16.03 11.19
CA GLY A 234 -8.06 -15.28 11.28
C GLY A 234 -7.48 -14.90 9.92
N THR A 235 -7.61 -15.81 8.94
CA THR A 235 -7.22 -15.54 7.54
C THR A 235 -8.04 -14.41 6.91
N VAL A 236 -9.34 -14.34 7.21
CA VAL A 236 -10.20 -13.24 6.74
C VAL A 236 -9.79 -11.93 7.39
N ALA A 237 -9.56 -11.92 8.72
CA ALA A 237 -9.15 -10.71 9.43
C ALA A 237 -7.81 -10.14 8.92
N GLN A 238 -6.81 -10.99 8.67
CA GLN A 238 -5.51 -10.54 8.14
C GLN A 238 -5.59 -9.99 6.72
N VAL A 239 -6.64 -10.29 5.96
CA VAL A 239 -6.82 -9.77 4.58
C VAL A 239 -7.64 -8.49 4.58
N VAL A 240 -8.72 -8.44 5.37
CA VAL A 240 -9.60 -7.27 5.44
C VAL A 240 -8.83 -6.03 5.93
N VAL A 241 -7.96 -6.17 6.93
CA VAL A 241 -7.25 -5.02 7.51
C VAL A 241 -6.32 -4.34 6.48
N PRO A 242 -5.38 -5.03 5.81
CA PRO A 242 -4.58 -4.43 4.74
C PRO A 242 -5.41 -3.98 3.55
N PHE A 243 -6.51 -4.67 3.22
CA PHE A 243 -7.38 -4.30 2.10
C PHE A 243 -7.97 -2.89 2.24
N ILE A 244 -8.30 -2.47 3.47
CA ILE A 244 -8.75 -1.10 3.76
C ILE A 244 -7.70 -0.06 3.32
N PHE A 245 -6.41 -0.36 3.51
CA PHE A 245 -5.30 0.51 3.10
C PHE A 245 -5.17 0.63 1.57
N TYR A 246 -5.83 -0.21 0.78
CA TYR A 246 -5.86 -0.10 -0.68
C TYR A 246 -7.17 0.50 -1.19
N VAL A 247 -8.31 0.08 -0.64
CA VAL A 247 -9.63 0.54 -1.09
C VAL A 247 -9.81 2.03 -0.86
N ILE A 248 -9.38 2.55 0.29
CA ILE A 248 -9.53 3.98 0.60
C ILE A 248 -8.73 4.84 -0.40
N PRO A 249 -7.41 4.63 -0.59
CA PRO A 249 -6.64 5.30 -1.65
C PRO A 249 -7.29 5.22 -3.03
N LEU A 250 -7.71 4.03 -3.45
CA LEU A 250 -8.31 3.84 -4.77
C LEU A 250 -9.60 4.65 -4.93
N ALA A 251 -10.48 4.62 -3.94
CA ALA A 251 -11.72 5.38 -3.95
C ALA A 251 -11.46 6.91 -3.97
N THR A 252 -10.48 7.39 -3.20
CA THR A 252 -10.08 8.80 -3.21
C THR A 252 -9.52 9.22 -4.55
N VAL A 253 -8.63 8.42 -5.16
CA VAL A 253 -8.06 8.70 -6.48
C VAL A 253 -9.18 8.75 -7.54
N ILE A 254 -10.08 7.76 -7.58
CA ILE A 254 -11.22 7.76 -8.51
C ILE A 254 -12.09 9.01 -8.32
N SER A 255 -12.32 9.43 -7.08
CA SER A 255 -13.09 10.64 -6.78
C SER A 255 -12.40 11.89 -7.33
N PHE A 256 -11.09 12.02 -7.14
CA PHE A 256 -10.32 13.16 -7.65
C PHE A 256 -10.34 13.23 -9.17
N PHE A 257 -10.22 12.09 -9.85
CA PHE A 257 -10.39 12.01 -11.29
C PHE A 257 -11.79 12.44 -11.73
N HIS A 258 -12.84 11.98 -11.05
CA HIS A 258 -14.22 12.30 -11.42
C HIS A 258 -14.57 13.78 -11.22
N PHE A 259 -14.04 14.41 -10.18
CA PHE A 259 -14.30 15.83 -9.87
C PHE A 259 -13.24 16.79 -10.44
N ASP A 260 -12.31 16.29 -11.26
CA ASP A 260 -11.17 17.06 -11.79
C ASP A 260 -10.34 17.78 -10.72
N TYR A 261 -10.34 17.26 -9.50
CA TYR A 261 -9.69 17.86 -8.35
C TYR A 261 -8.23 17.41 -8.23
N TYR A 262 -7.31 18.36 -8.08
CA TYR A 262 -5.89 18.09 -7.84
C TYR A 262 -5.41 18.80 -6.58
N ASN A 263 -4.76 18.05 -5.69
CA ASN A 263 -4.09 18.59 -4.52
C ASN A 263 -2.89 17.70 -4.14
N GLN A 264 -1.69 18.28 -4.18
CA GLN A 264 -0.45 17.54 -3.92
C GLN A 264 -0.36 17.00 -2.48
N ALA A 265 -0.81 17.78 -1.48
CA ALA A 265 -0.77 17.35 -0.08
C ALA A 265 -1.66 16.12 0.17
N PHE A 266 -2.82 16.06 -0.51
CA PHE A 266 -3.67 14.87 -0.47
C PHE A 266 -3.02 13.66 -1.17
N ASN A 267 -2.40 13.85 -2.33
CA ASN A 267 -1.69 12.77 -3.02
C ASN A 267 -0.57 12.17 -2.16
N ASN A 268 0.23 13.02 -1.50
CA ASN A 268 1.30 12.59 -0.60
C ASN A 268 0.71 11.86 0.62
N SER A 269 -0.39 12.34 1.18
CA SER A 269 -1.11 11.67 2.27
C SER A 269 -1.61 10.27 1.87
N ILE A 270 -2.09 10.11 0.64
CA ILE A 270 -2.51 8.81 0.08
C ILE A 270 -1.31 7.86 -0.04
N ALA A 271 -0.17 8.35 -0.55
CA ALA A 271 1.05 7.55 -0.68
C ALA A 271 1.58 7.08 0.69
N LEU A 272 1.54 7.96 1.70
CA LEU A 272 1.88 7.61 3.08
C LEU A 272 0.92 6.55 3.62
N PHE A 273 -0.39 6.76 3.50
CA PHE A 273 -1.39 5.81 3.96
C PHE A 273 -1.21 4.44 3.31
N LEU A 274 -0.98 4.40 1.99
CA LEU A 274 -0.67 3.17 1.27
C LEU A 274 0.59 2.51 1.85
N SER A 275 1.64 3.26 2.16
CA SER A 275 2.89 2.72 2.70
C SER A 275 2.74 2.09 4.10
N PHE A 276 1.77 2.52 4.90
CA PHE A 276 1.46 1.93 6.20
C PHE A 276 0.82 0.52 6.14
N HIS A 277 0.37 0.07 4.97
CA HIS A 277 -0.26 -1.25 4.82
C HIS A 277 0.60 -2.41 5.35
N GLY A 278 1.93 -2.36 5.14
CA GLY A 278 2.85 -3.43 5.53
C GLY A 278 2.97 -3.57 7.05
N PHE A 279 2.98 -2.42 7.74
CA PHE A 279 2.94 -2.38 9.21
C PHE A 279 1.60 -2.92 9.75
N ALA A 280 0.48 -2.49 9.16
CA ALA A 280 -0.84 -2.97 9.54
C ALA A 280 -0.99 -4.48 9.32
N SER A 281 -0.52 -4.99 8.17
CA SER A 281 -0.50 -6.41 7.82
C SER A 281 0.31 -7.25 8.83
N SER A 282 1.52 -6.83 9.15
CA SER A 282 2.37 -7.52 10.12
C SER A 282 1.76 -7.53 11.53
N SER A 283 1.13 -6.41 11.90
CA SER A 283 0.44 -6.26 13.19
C SER A 283 -0.76 -7.20 13.30
N ILE A 284 -1.63 -7.27 12.27
CA ILE A 284 -2.83 -8.12 12.33
C ILE A 284 -2.48 -9.60 12.30
N ILE A 285 -1.49 -10.02 11.50
CA ILE A 285 -1.02 -11.42 11.46
C ILE A 285 -0.55 -11.85 12.85
N THR A 286 0.26 -10.99 13.48
CA THR A 286 0.70 -11.18 14.86
C THR A 286 -0.49 -11.27 15.80
N LEU A 287 -1.39 -10.29 15.80
CA LEU A 287 -2.48 -10.21 16.76
C LEU A 287 -3.52 -11.30 16.63
N VAL A 288 -3.69 -11.90 15.45
CA VAL A 288 -4.76 -12.86 15.19
C VAL A 288 -4.27 -14.31 15.36
N HIS A 289 -3.04 -14.62 14.96
CA HIS A 289 -2.55 -15.99 14.91
C HIS A 289 -1.72 -16.36 16.14
N HIS A 290 -2.24 -17.29 16.95
CA HIS A 290 -1.61 -17.77 18.17
C HIS A 290 -0.11 -18.16 18.04
N PRO A 291 0.34 -18.88 16.99
CA PRO A 291 1.74 -19.22 16.84
C PRO A 291 2.66 -17.99 16.77
N TYR A 292 2.24 -16.95 16.05
CA TYR A 292 3.00 -15.70 15.91
C TYR A 292 3.08 -14.93 17.22
N ARG A 293 1.96 -14.77 17.94
CA ARG A 293 1.96 -14.16 19.29
C ARG A 293 2.90 -14.87 20.24
N THR A 294 2.81 -16.20 20.28
CA THR A 294 3.62 -17.03 21.19
C THR A 294 5.10 -16.89 20.89
N PHE A 295 5.47 -16.88 19.61
CA PHE A 295 6.84 -16.67 19.18
C PHE A 295 7.37 -15.29 19.61
N LEU A 296 6.62 -14.23 19.34
CA LEU A 296 7.02 -12.87 19.71
C LEU A 296 7.17 -12.68 21.22
N ILE A 297 6.24 -13.23 22.01
CA ILE A 297 6.35 -13.22 23.48
C ILE A 297 7.63 -13.92 23.92
N LYS A 298 7.98 -15.08 23.34
CA LYS A 298 9.23 -15.79 23.68
C LYS A 298 10.48 -14.97 23.34
N VAL A 299 10.50 -14.30 22.19
CA VAL A 299 11.61 -13.45 21.76
C VAL A 299 11.77 -12.26 22.70
N VAL A 300 10.67 -11.55 23.01
CA VAL A 300 10.68 -10.35 23.85
C VAL A 300 10.98 -10.66 25.31
N THR A 301 10.47 -11.78 25.84
CA THR A 301 10.67 -12.16 27.25
C THR A 301 12.01 -12.86 27.51
N PHE A 302 12.88 -13.01 26.48
CA PHE A 302 14.14 -13.76 26.55
C PHE A 302 14.03 -15.14 27.22
N ASN A 303 12.83 -15.75 27.20
CA ASN A 303 12.58 -17.04 27.81
C ASN A 303 13.21 -18.15 26.95
N ARG A 304 14.51 -18.34 27.12
CA ARG A 304 15.21 -19.56 26.72
C ARG A 304 14.86 -20.64 27.74
N GLY A 305 13.69 -21.27 27.58
CA GLY A 305 13.33 -22.41 28.41
C GLY A 305 14.41 -23.51 28.35
N PRO A 306 14.69 -24.22 29.46
CA PRO A 306 15.69 -25.29 29.49
C PRO A 306 15.11 -26.51 28.77
N GLY A 307 15.32 -26.57 27.47
CA GLY A 307 14.87 -27.68 26.65
C GLY A 307 15.36 -27.47 25.24
N LYS A 308 16.18 -28.40 24.75
CA LYS A 308 16.51 -28.56 23.35
C LYS A 308 15.19 -28.76 22.58
N SER A 309 14.51 -27.68 22.26
CA SER A 309 13.54 -27.69 21.18
C SER A 309 14.36 -27.48 19.93
N THR A 310 14.75 -28.60 19.31
CA THR A 310 15.01 -28.63 17.88
C THR A 310 13.74 -28.11 17.23
N PHE A 311 13.65 -26.78 17.06
CA PHE A 311 12.68 -26.19 16.19
C PHE A 311 13.11 -26.60 14.80
N TYR A 312 12.62 -27.75 14.36
CA TYR A 312 12.31 -27.90 12.96
C TYR A 312 11.44 -26.69 12.65
N PHE A 313 11.98 -25.69 11.94
CA PHE A 313 11.15 -25.09 10.91
C PHE A 313 10.68 -26.32 10.12
N PRO A 314 9.40 -26.70 10.15
CA PRO A 314 8.92 -27.32 8.94
C PRO A 314 9.17 -26.22 7.93
N VAL A 315 10.15 -26.44 7.05
CA VAL A 315 10.03 -25.93 5.71
C VAL A 315 8.63 -26.42 5.32
N ILE A 316 7.64 -25.55 5.44
CA ILE A 316 6.26 -25.91 5.17
C ILE A 316 6.13 -25.92 3.65
N ILE A 317 6.79 -26.90 3.06
CA ILE A 317 6.70 -27.27 1.65
C ILE A 317 5.88 -28.56 1.52
N ASP A 318 5.70 -29.33 2.60
CA ASP A 318 5.00 -30.63 2.52
C ASP A 318 3.57 -30.65 3.08
N CYS A 319 2.99 -29.51 3.48
CA CYS A 319 1.56 -29.39 3.79
C CYS A 319 1.04 -27.93 3.76
N PHE A 320 1.52 -27.13 2.80
CA PHE A 320 0.90 -25.87 2.38
C PHE A 320 0.52 -25.98 0.91
#